data_AF-A0A840MRN9-F1
#
_entry.id   AF-A0A840MRN9-F1
#
_cell.length_a   1.000
_cell.length_b   1.000
_cell.length_c   1.000
_cell.angle_alpha   90.00
_cell.angle_beta   90.00
_cell.angle_gamma   90.00
#
_symmetry.space_group_name_H-M   'P 1'
#
loop_
_entity.id
_entity.type
_entity.pdbx_description
1 polymer ?
#
loop_
_entity_poly.entity_id
_entity_poly.type
_entity_poly.pdbx_seq_one_letter_code
_entity_poly.pdbx_strand_id
1 'polypeptide(L)'
;MPDAVDLEVVRQMLPETPYGKGVREIKAPMVLDVNACEGMLVRNPKDTAEWGIFYNGKANPERQRFTIAHELGHFILHRDQRQSFNCDKESVYSGADTIRVIEREADDFASNLLMPGDLLREWISNQRIDLHVLSALAKRFQVSFEALCIRFIKFTTQRAILVYWDNGFVKYEWRSSSAVKTRARIRRTDDPQEPLPGTLAADSTVEQEWDGTEMSAAIWCPEEAPHMKLREFKHSYTTGDRVLTLLLLESAEPRSWDRSWQDGESFDSYDQFVANGQHPVR
;
A
#
# COMPACT_ATOMS: atom_id res chain seq x y z
N MET A 1 1.19 23.34 -8.05
CA MET A 1 0.85 23.04 -6.65
C MET A 1 0.85 21.53 -6.53
N PRO A 2 1.57 20.91 -5.58
CA PRO A 2 1.38 19.49 -5.32
C PRO A 2 -0.07 19.27 -4.87
N ASP A 3 -0.74 18.25 -5.41
CA ASP A 3 -2.09 17.84 -4.95
C ASP A 3 -2.01 16.97 -3.69
N ALA A 4 -0.81 16.82 -3.12
CA ALA A 4 -0.60 16.15 -1.86
C ALA A 4 -1.36 16.87 -0.74
N VAL A 5 -2.14 16.11 0.03
CA VAL A 5 -2.91 16.65 1.16
C VAL A 5 -1.99 17.30 2.20
N ASP A 6 -2.26 18.54 2.57
CA ASP A 6 -1.49 19.18 3.63
C ASP A 6 -1.92 18.63 5.00
N LEU A 7 -1.12 17.72 5.56
CA LEU A 7 -1.41 17.10 6.85
C LEU A 7 -1.38 18.10 8.01
N GLU A 8 -0.63 19.20 7.87
CA GLU A 8 -0.59 20.24 8.88
C GLU A 8 -1.90 21.01 8.91
N VAL A 9 -2.44 21.35 7.73
CA VAL A 9 -3.77 21.96 7.61
C VAL A 9 -4.84 21.02 8.16
N VAL A 10 -4.82 19.74 7.77
CA VAL A 10 -5.76 18.73 8.30
C VAL A 10 -5.70 18.69 9.83
N ARG A 11 -4.50 18.58 10.41
CA ARG A 11 -4.29 18.53 11.86
C ARG A 11 -4.81 19.78 12.56
N GLN A 12 -4.52 20.96 12.04
CA GLN A 12 -4.92 22.24 12.64
C GLN A 12 -6.44 22.45 12.59
N MET A 13 -7.11 22.00 11.53
CA MET A 13 -8.56 22.16 11.37
C MET A 13 -9.37 21.13 12.16
N LEU A 14 -8.83 19.95 12.46
CA LEU A 14 -9.56 18.86 13.11
C LEU A 14 -10.33 19.26 14.39
N PRO A 15 -9.75 20.03 15.35
CA PRO A 15 -10.47 20.52 16.53
C PRO A 15 -11.77 21.26 16.26
N GLU A 16 -11.88 21.95 15.11
CA GLU A 16 -13.08 22.71 14.72
C GLU A 16 -14.17 21.84 14.06
N THR A 17 -13.85 20.57 13.78
CA THR A 17 -14.77 19.62 13.14
C THR A 17 -15.48 18.75 14.18
N PRO A 18 -16.58 18.05 13.81
CA PRO A 18 -17.18 17.04 14.68
C PRO A 18 -16.20 15.93 15.13
N TYR A 19 -15.14 15.66 14.35
CA TYR A 19 -14.12 14.67 14.68
C TYR A 19 -13.13 15.16 15.75
N GLY A 20 -13.07 16.46 16.04
CA GLY A 20 -12.23 17.04 17.10
C GLY A 20 -12.98 17.36 18.39
N LYS A 21 -14.22 16.86 18.56
CA LYS A 21 -15.06 17.23 19.71
C LYS A 21 -14.34 17.00 21.05
N GLY A 22 -14.26 18.05 21.87
CA GLY A 22 -13.62 18.02 23.18
C GLY A 22 -12.09 18.16 23.15
N VAL A 23 -11.51 18.37 21.97
CA VAL A 23 -10.09 18.64 21.76
C VAL A 23 -9.91 20.11 21.42
N ARG A 24 -8.99 20.76 22.13
CA ARG A 24 -8.57 22.14 21.88
C ARG A 24 -7.44 22.18 20.87
N GLU A 25 -6.51 21.24 20.97
CA GLU A 25 -5.30 21.23 20.15
C GLU A 25 -4.75 19.81 19.96
N ILE A 26 -4.29 19.52 18.75
CA ILE A 26 -3.36 18.43 18.47
C ILE A 26 -2.03 19.12 18.19
N LYS A 27 -0.97 18.88 18.96
CA LYS A 27 0.32 19.56 18.76
C LYS A 27 0.98 19.19 17.44
N ALA A 28 1.85 20.06 16.94
CA ALA A 28 2.69 19.76 15.79
C ALA A 28 3.46 18.43 16.00
N PRO A 29 3.56 17.56 14.99
CA PRO A 29 4.25 16.29 15.13
C PRO A 29 5.70 16.44 15.60
N MET A 30 6.11 15.63 16.56
CA MET A 30 7.44 15.69 17.20
C MET A 30 8.27 14.46 16.86
N VAL A 31 9.58 14.66 16.69
CA VAL A 31 10.51 13.55 16.45
C VAL A 31 10.73 12.76 17.74
N LEU A 32 10.62 11.43 17.63
CA LEU A 32 10.98 10.47 18.66
C LEU A 32 12.40 9.95 18.37
N ASP A 33 13.37 10.17 19.27
CA ASP A 33 14.75 9.65 19.11
C ASP A 33 14.94 8.28 19.77
N VAL A 34 14.01 7.36 19.51
CA VAL A 34 14.09 5.97 19.96
C VAL A 34 13.78 5.08 18.76
N ASN A 35 14.72 4.22 18.41
CA ASN A 35 14.64 3.39 17.20
C ASN A 35 13.53 2.33 17.26
N ALA A 36 12.94 2.08 18.42
CA ALA A 36 11.99 0.99 18.65
C ALA A 36 10.54 1.32 18.25
N CYS A 37 10.18 2.59 18.13
CA CYS A 37 8.80 3.03 17.90
C CYS A 37 8.72 3.85 16.61
N GLU A 38 7.84 3.44 15.69
CA GLU A 38 7.68 4.12 14.39
C GLU A 38 6.80 5.37 14.50
N GLY A 39 5.75 5.30 15.33
CA GLY A 39 4.75 6.35 15.54
C GLY A 39 4.01 6.18 16.86
N MET A 40 3.52 7.30 17.40
CA MET A 40 2.74 7.28 18.65
C MET A 40 1.77 8.46 18.72
N LEU A 41 0.51 8.18 19.10
CA LEU A 41 -0.49 9.17 19.46
C LEU A 41 -0.71 9.16 20.98
N VAL A 42 -0.56 10.32 21.61
CA VAL A 42 -0.65 10.47 23.07
C VAL A 42 -1.61 11.59 23.45
N ARG A 43 -2.56 11.32 24.35
CA ARG A 43 -3.33 12.37 25.03
C ARG A 43 -2.52 12.93 26.19
N ASN A 44 -2.48 14.26 26.34
CA ASN A 44 -1.79 14.88 27.47
C ASN A 44 -2.48 14.51 28.81
N PRO A 45 -1.74 13.92 29.77
CA PRO A 45 -2.32 13.48 31.05
C PRO A 45 -2.74 14.63 31.96
N LYS A 46 -2.19 15.83 31.76
CA LYS A 46 -2.53 17.05 32.52
C LYS A 46 -3.64 17.87 31.83
N ASP A 47 -3.88 17.63 30.55
CA ASP A 47 -4.90 18.33 29.77
C ASP A 47 -5.51 17.40 28.73
N THR A 48 -6.67 16.83 29.04
CA THR A 48 -7.34 15.86 28.18
C THR A 48 -7.83 16.43 26.84
N ALA A 49 -7.84 17.76 26.69
CA ALA A 49 -8.18 18.45 25.45
C ALA A 49 -6.95 18.68 24.56
N GLU A 50 -5.77 18.20 24.95
CA GLU A 50 -4.53 18.32 24.20
C GLU A 50 -3.98 16.94 23.80
N TRP A 51 -3.55 16.81 22.55
CA TRP A 51 -2.96 15.59 21.99
C TRP A 51 -1.60 15.85 21.35
N GLY A 52 -0.75 14.83 21.27
CA GLY A 52 0.55 14.89 20.60
C GLY A 52 0.75 13.69 19.68
N ILE A 53 1.37 13.95 18.53
CA ILE A 53 1.80 12.93 17.56
C ILE A 53 3.31 12.87 17.58
N PHE A 54 3.87 11.67 17.65
CA PHE A 54 5.30 11.42 17.56
C PHE A 54 5.60 10.47 16.41
N TYR A 55 6.76 10.63 15.78
CA TYR A 55 7.21 9.77 14.68
C TYR A 55 8.73 9.61 14.67
N ASN A 56 9.21 8.54 14.06
CA ASN A 56 10.64 8.29 13.89
C ASN A 56 11.26 9.24 12.85
N GLY A 57 12.06 10.20 13.30
CA GLY A 57 12.72 11.19 12.43
C GLY A 57 13.83 10.63 11.52
N LYS A 58 14.28 9.39 11.73
CA LYS A 58 15.26 8.72 10.87
C LYS A 58 14.63 8.04 9.65
N ALA A 59 13.30 7.90 9.64
CA ALA A 59 12.58 7.37 8.49
C ALA A 59 12.63 8.36 7.30
N ASN A 60 12.43 7.87 6.07
CA ASN A 60 12.35 8.75 4.90
C ASN A 60 11.08 9.64 4.95
N PRO A 61 11.05 10.77 4.22
CA PRO A 61 9.94 11.72 4.29
C PRO A 61 8.57 11.11 3.99
N GLU A 62 8.48 10.17 3.03
CA GLU A 62 7.24 9.48 2.67
C GLU A 62 6.73 8.62 3.83
N ARG A 63 7.64 7.94 4.54
CA ARG A 63 7.31 7.13 5.72
C ARG A 63 6.89 8.00 6.90
N GLN A 64 7.61 9.07 7.18
CA GLN A 64 7.23 10.03 8.24
C GLN A 64 5.82 10.57 7.99
N ARG A 65 5.53 10.94 6.74
CA ARG A 65 4.23 11.44 6.31
C ARG A 65 3.13 10.40 6.46
N PHE A 66 3.41 9.15 6.08
CA PHE A 66 2.48 8.05 6.31
C PHE A 66 2.20 7.84 7.80
N THR A 67 3.23 7.79 8.64
CA THR A 67 3.09 7.66 10.09
C THR A 67 2.22 8.78 10.67
N ILE A 68 2.45 10.04 10.30
CA ILE A 68 1.63 11.15 10.78
C ILE A 68 0.16 10.96 10.36
N ALA A 69 -0.10 10.56 9.11
CA ALA A 69 -1.46 10.30 8.63
C ALA A 69 -2.11 9.11 9.36
N HIS A 70 -1.33 8.09 9.72
CA HIS A 70 -1.76 6.93 10.51
C HIS A 70 -2.17 7.35 11.93
N GLU A 71 -1.34 8.14 12.62
CA GLU A 71 -1.69 8.66 13.95
C GLU A 71 -2.92 9.59 13.92
N LEU A 72 -3.12 10.33 12.84
CA LEU A 72 -4.38 11.07 12.62
C LEU A 72 -5.58 10.13 12.45
N GLY A 73 -5.39 8.97 11.82
CA GLY A 73 -6.39 7.90 11.75
C GLY A 73 -6.77 7.39 13.13
N HIS A 74 -5.79 7.06 13.98
CA HIS A 74 -6.02 6.72 15.39
C HIS A 74 -6.79 7.80 16.13
N PHE A 75 -6.43 9.06 15.92
CA PHE A 75 -7.11 10.18 16.56
C PHE A 75 -8.59 10.27 16.13
N ILE A 76 -8.88 10.16 14.84
CA ILE A 76 -10.24 10.33 14.32
C ILE A 76 -11.13 9.15 14.69
N LEU A 77 -10.62 7.93 14.53
CA LEU A 77 -11.40 6.70 14.58
C LEU A 77 -11.38 6.04 15.98
N HIS A 78 -10.31 6.21 16.75
CA HIS A 78 -10.03 5.34 17.90
C HIS A 78 -9.76 6.08 19.22
N ARG A 79 -9.62 7.42 19.22
CA ARG A 79 -9.23 8.22 20.41
C ARG A 79 -10.08 8.02 21.67
N ASP A 80 -11.33 7.61 21.53
CA ASP A 80 -12.24 7.40 22.67
C ASP A 80 -12.07 6.00 23.30
N GLN A 81 -11.34 5.10 22.63
CA GLN A 81 -11.11 3.73 23.08
C GLN A 81 -9.89 3.61 24.00
N ARG A 82 -8.84 4.43 23.79
CA ARG A 82 -7.58 4.40 24.57
C ARG A 82 -6.99 5.79 24.74
N GLN A 83 -6.21 5.97 25.81
CA GLN A 83 -5.52 7.24 26.12
C GLN A 83 -4.21 7.41 25.31
N SER A 84 -3.65 6.32 24.80
CA SER A 84 -2.45 6.31 23.96
C SER A 84 -2.49 5.13 22.99
N PHE A 85 -1.90 5.33 21.82
CA PHE A 85 -1.64 4.30 20.82
C PHE A 85 -0.14 4.30 20.55
N ASN A 86 0.50 3.15 20.80
CA ASN A 86 1.91 2.92 20.48
C ASN A 86 1.94 1.91 19.34
N CYS A 87 2.55 2.26 18.22
CA CYS A 87 2.78 1.30 17.15
C CYS A 87 3.95 0.39 17.54
N ASP A 88 3.69 -0.64 18.35
CA ASP A 88 4.62 -1.72 18.70
C ASP A 88 4.03 -3.10 18.32
N LYS A 89 4.90 -4.00 17.87
CA LYS A 89 4.56 -5.30 17.24
C LYS A 89 4.10 -6.43 18.15
N GLU A 90 3.94 -6.26 19.46
CA GLU A 90 3.62 -7.41 20.32
C GLU A 90 2.54 -7.11 21.35
N SER A 91 1.35 -7.66 21.12
CA SER A 91 0.41 -7.99 22.20
C SER A 91 -0.14 -9.39 22.00
N VAL A 92 0.66 -10.39 22.39
CA VAL A 92 0.21 -11.77 22.56
C VAL A 92 -0.53 -11.85 23.89
N TYR A 93 -1.83 -11.58 23.91
CA TYR A 93 -2.86 -12.20 24.78
C TYR A 93 -4.19 -11.43 24.63
N SER A 94 -5.29 -12.16 24.39
CA SER A 94 -6.70 -11.72 24.46
C SER A 94 -6.95 -10.22 24.17
N GLY A 95 -6.88 -9.83 22.90
CA GLY A 95 -7.01 -8.44 22.44
C GLY A 95 -6.27 -8.15 21.13
N ALA A 96 -5.43 -9.10 20.68
CA ALA A 96 -4.68 -9.01 19.44
C ALA A 96 -5.55 -8.76 18.20
N ASP A 97 -6.71 -9.41 18.10
CA ASP A 97 -7.59 -9.24 16.93
C ASP A 97 -8.21 -7.85 16.87
N THR A 98 -8.67 -7.31 18.01
CA THR A 98 -9.17 -5.93 18.08
C THR A 98 -8.07 -4.91 17.76
N ILE A 99 -6.85 -5.14 18.25
CA ILE A 99 -5.70 -4.27 17.94
C ILE A 99 -5.37 -4.32 16.45
N ARG A 100 -5.34 -5.51 15.84
CA ARG A 100 -5.12 -5.68 14.39
C ARG A 100 -6.16 -4.95 13.56
N VAL A 101 -7.43 -4.97 13.97
CA VAL A 101 -8.50 -4.22 13.29
C VAL A 101 -8.26 -2.72 13.41
N ILE A 102 -7.94 -2.22 14.60
CA ILE A 102 -7.64 -0.80 14.86
C ILE A 102 -6.46 -0.31 14.02
N GLU A 103 -5.33 -1.03 14.02
CA GLU A 103 -4.16 -0.65 13.21
C GLU A 103 -4.49 -0.65 11.71
N ARG A 104 -5.25 -1.66 11.24
CA ARG A 104 -5.72 -1.72 9.86
C ARG A 104 -6.62 -0.54 9.49
N GLU A 105 -7.56 -0.18 10.36
CA GLU A 105 -8.45 0.97 10.16
C GLU A 105 -7.66 2.29 10.08
N ALA A 106 -6.66 2.47 10.94
CA ALA A 106 -5.77 3.63 10.92
C ALA A 106 -4.91 3.69 9.64
N ASP A 107 -4.42 2.55 9.16
CA ASP A 107 -3.67 2.50 7.91
C ASP A 107 -4.53 2.72 6.67
N ASP A 108 -5.73 2.15 6.64
CA ASP A 108 -6.70 2.39 5.57
C ASP A 108 -7.08 3.88 5.55
N PHE A 109 -7.26 4.50 6.72
CA PHE A 109 -7.46 5.94 6.83
C PHE A 109 -6.29 6.72 6.23
N ALA A 110 -5.05 6.42 6.66
CA ALA A 110 -3.85 7.09 6.16
C ALA A 110 -3.69 6.96 4.64
N SER A 111 -3.93 5.76 4.11
CA SER A 111 -3.85 5.47 2.68
C SER A 111 -4.91 6.23 1.88
N ASN A 112 -6.14 6.36 2.39
CA ASN A 112 -7.19 7.15 1.76
C ASN A 112 -6.94 8.66 1.85
N LEU A 113 -6.40 9.14 2.96
CA LEU A 113 -6.05 10.55 3.14
C LEU A 113 -4.91 10.96 2.20
N LEU A 114 -3.86 10.13 2.09
CA LEU A 114 -2.67 10.46 1.29
C LEU A 114 -2.85 10.17 -0.20
N MET A 115 -3.64 9.16 -0.56
CA MET A 115 -3.95 8.78 -1.94
C MET A 115 -5.46 8.60 -2.13
N PRO A 116 -6.22 9.70 -2.26
CA PRO A 116 -7.66 9.65 -2.53
C PRO A 116 -7.96 8.81 -3.78
N GLY A 117 -8.82 7.82 -3.60
CA GLY A 117 -9.05 6.78 -4.62
C GLY A 117 -9.78 7.28 -5.86
N ASP A 118 -10.62 8.30 -5.69
CA ASP A 118 -11.30 9.03 -6.76
C ASP A 118 -10.30 9.79 -7.66
N LEU A 119 -9.39 10.56 -7.06
CA LEU A 119 -8.33 11.26 -7.79
C LEU A 119 -7.40 10.28 -8.51
N LEU A 120 -6.96 9.22 -7.81
CA LEU A 120 -6.11 8.20 -8.43
C LEU A 120 -6.82 7.54 -9.62
N ARG A 121 -8.10 7.17 -9.47
CA ARG A 121 -8.90 6.55 -10.53
C ARG A 121 -9.02 7.46 -11.74
N GLU A 122 -9.27 8.76 -11.54
CA GLU A 122 -9.34 9.74 -12.63
C GLU A 122 -8.02 9.79 -13.39
N TRP A 123 -6.89 9.91 -12.69
CA TRP A 123 -5.59 10.08 -13.31
C TRP A 123 -5.08 8.84 -14.04
N ILE A 124 -5.41 7.63 -13.55
CA ILE A 124 -5.01 6.39 -14.24
C ILE A 124 -5.92 6.03 -15.41
N SER A 125 -7.17 6.51 -15.43
CA SER A 125 -8.12 6.21 -16.51
C SER A 125 -7.88 7.03 -17.78
N ASN A 126 -7.20 8.18 -17.65
CA ASN A 126 -7.02 9.14 -18.74
C ASN A 126 -5.71 8.96 -19.52
N GLN A 127 -4.97 7.86 -19.30
CA GLN A 127 -3.68 7.63 -19.96
C GLN A 127 -3.30 6.15 -20.02
N ARG A 128 -2.34 5.82 -20.90
CA ARG A 128 -1.67 4.52 -20.88
C ARG A 128 -0.80 4.42 -19.63
N ILE A 129 -0.84 3.28 -18.95
CA ILE A 129 -0.05 3.04 -17.74
C ILE A 129 1.29 2.40 -18.09
N ASP A 130 2.34 2.97 -17.52
CA ASP A 130 3.70 2.46 -17.42
C ASP A 130 4.29 2.89 -16.05
N LEU A 131 5.53 2.47 -15.74
CA LEU A 131 6.12 2.80 -14.44
C LEU A 131 6.53 4.28 -14.34
N HIS A 132 6.73 4.99 -15.45
CA HIS A 132 7.01 6.44 -15.43
C HIS A 132 5.80 7.22 -14.96
N VAL A 133 4.60 6.88 -15.48
CA VAL A 133 3.32 7.45 -15.05
C VAL A 133 3.11 7.19 -13.56
N LEU A 134 3.26 5.94 -13.12
CA LEU A 134 3.10 5.61 -11.70
C LEU A 134 4.14 6.36 -10.84
N SER A 135 5.40 6.45 -11.27
CA SER A 135 6.41 7.21 -10.52
C SER A 135 6.08 8.70 -10.40
N ALA A 136 5.56 9.31 -11.47
CA ALA A 136 5.10 10.70 -11.46
C ALA A 136 3.93 10.91 -10.51
N LEU A 137 2.97 9.98 -10.47
CA LEU A 137 1.85 10.03 -9.53
C LEU A 137 2.31 9.86 -8.07
N ALA A 138 3.28 8.98 -7.80
CA ALA A 138 3.82 8.77 -6.46
C ALA A 138 4.47 10.05 -5.93
N LYS A 139 5.25 10.73 -6.79
CA LYS A 139 5.83 12.05 -6.49
C LYS A 139 4.76 13.11 -6.25
N ARG A 140 3.66 13.09 -7.01
CA ARG A 140 2.55 14.06 -6.87
C ARG A 140 1.80 13.89 -5.54
N PHE A 141 1.58 12.65 -5.10
CA PHE A 141 0.99 12.34 -3.79
C PHE A 141 2.00 12.41 -2.63
N GLN A 142 3.30 12.47 -2.92
CA GLN A 142 4.40 12.41 -1.95
C GLN A 142 4.38 11.12 -1.12
N VAL A 143 4.22 9.99 -1.81
CA VAL A 143 4.25 8.64 -1.23
C VAL A 143 5.34 7.80 -1.88
N SER A 144 5.68 6.67 -1.28
CA SER A 144 6.62 5.75 -1.91
C SER A 144 6.03 5.18 -3.21
N PHE A 145 6.92 4.86 -4.15
CA PHE A 145 6.52 4.24 -5.41
C PHE A 145 5.77 2.92 -5.20
N GLU A 146 6.24 2.11 -4.25
CA GLU A 146 5.61 0.83 -3.88
C GLU A 146 4.18 1.03 -3.36
N ALA A 147 3.96 1.98 -2.44
CA ALA A 147 2.64 2.25 -1.89
C ALA A 147 1.65 2.70 -2.98
N LEU A 148 2.12 3.52 -3.93
CA LEU A 148 1.30 3.87 -5.09
C LEU A 148 1.00 2.66 -5.97
N CYS A 149 1.97 1.80 -6.29
CA CYS A 149 1.75 0.61 -7.12
C CYS A 149 0.70 -0.33 -6.49
N ILE A 150 0.76 -0.55 -5.17
CA ILE A 150 -0.25 -1.32 -4.43
C ILE A 150 -1.61 -0.64 -4.55
N ARG A 151 -1.66 0.68 -4.33
CA ARG A 151 -2.90 1.47 -4.47
C ARG A 151 -3.46 1.43 -5.89
N PHE A 152 -2.61 1.46 -6.91
CA PHE A 152 -3.00 1.32 -8.31
C PHE A 152 -3.73 0.00 -8.55
N ILE A 153 -3.22 -1.11 -8.02
CA ILE A 153 -3.89 -2.43 -8.14
C ILE A 153 -5.31 -2.41 -7.55
N LYS A 154 -5.51 -1.72 -6.41
CA LYS A 154 -6.82 -1.58 -5.76
C LYS A 154 -7.83 -0.80 -6.60
N PHE A 155 -7.39 0.20 -7.36
CA PHE A 155 -8.30 1.13 -8.07
C PHE A 155 -8.38 0.92 -9.59
N THR A 156 -7.41 0.25 -10.21
CA THR A 156 -7.39 0.03 -11.66
C THR A 156 -8.51 -0.88 -12.13
N THR A 157 -9.06 -0.57 -13.31
CA THR A 157 -10.02 -1.44 -14.02
C THR A 157 -9.32 -2.41 -14.96
N GLN A 158 -8.02 -2.20 -15.25
CA GLN A 158 -7.21 -3.09 -16.07
C GLN A 158 -6.98 -4.42 -15.32
N ARG A 159 -6.77 -5.50 -16.06
CA ARG A 159 -6.31 -6.77 -15.49
C ARG A 159 -4.85 -6.60 -15.14
N ALA A 160 -4.58 -6.26 -13.88
CA ALA A 160 -3.25 -6.04 -13.36
C ALA A 160 -2.91 -7.03 -12.23
N ILE A 161 -1.65 -7.47 -12.20
CA ILE A 161 -1.04 -8.23 -11.09
C ILE A 161 0.27 -7.54 -10.73
N LEU A 162 0.50 -7.32 -9.44
CA LEU A 162 1.75 -6.79 -8.89
C LEU A 162 2.41 -7.88 -8.06
N VAL A 163 3.70 -8.13 -8.28
CA VAL A 163 4.48 -9.12 -7.55
C VAL A 163 5.68 -8.41 -6.93
N TYR A 164 5.91 -8.68 -5.65
CA TYR A 164 7.08 -8.18 -4.94
C TYR A 164 7.99 -9.34 -4.58
N TRP A 165 9.25 -9.18 -4.96
CA TRP A 165 10.33 -10.14 -4.76
C TRP A 165 11.27 -9.63 -3.68
N ASP A 166 11.71 -10.52 -2.79
CA ASP A 166 12.66 -10.24 -1.72
C ASP A 166 13.67 -11.39 -1.63
N ASN A 167 14.95 -11.08 -1.85
CA ASN A 167 16.06 -12.04 -1.91
C ASN A 167 15.80 -13.19 -2.90
N GLY A 168 15.30 -12.86 -4.09
CA GLY A 168 15.04 -13.82 -5.16
C GLY A 168 13.73 -14.61 -5.06
N PHE A 169 12.89 -14.35 -4.05
CA PHE A 169 11.63 -15.09 -3.86
C PHE A 169 10.42 -14.16 -3.81
N VAL A 170 9.26 -14.64 -4.29
CA VAL A 170 7.98 -13.95 -4.07
C VAL A 170 7.75 -13.80 -2.59
N LYS A 171 7.56 -12.55 -2.18
CA LYS A 171 7.06 -12.22 -0.86
C LYS A 171 5.57 -11.94 -0.87
N TYR A 172 5.12 -11.13 -1.84
CA TYR A 172 3.74 -10.66 -1.93
C TYR A 172 3.24 -10.65 -3.37
N GLU A 173 1.94 -10.85 -3.53
CA GLU A 173 1.23 -10.79 -4.80
C GLU A 173 -0.10 -10.05 -4.61
N TRP A 174 -0.35 -9.06 -5.46
CA TRP A 174 -1.59 -8.31 -5.49
C TRP A 174 -2.25 -8.42 -6.84
N ARG A 175 -3.58 -8.58 -6.84
CA ARG A 175 -4.36 -8.74 -8.06
C ARG A 175 -5.50 -7.73 -8.07
N SER A 176 -5.60 -7.02 -9.19
CA SER A 176 -6.71 -6.08 -9.43
C SER A 176 -8.04 -6.82 -9.45
N SER A 177 -9.14 -6.11 -9.16
CA SER A 177 -10.49 -6.72 -9.19
C SER A 177 -10.83 -7.39 -10.53
N SER A 178 -10.28 -6.90 -11.64
CA SER A 178 -10.45 -7.49 -12.98
C SER A 178 -9.59 -8.74 -13.18
N ALA A 179 -8.34 -8.76 -12.71
CA ALA A 179 -7.47 -9.95 -12.77
C ALA A 179 -8.03 -11.07 -11.89
N VAL A 180 -8.50 -10.69 -10.71
CA VAL A 180 -9.39 -11.43 -9.81
C VAL A 180 -10.54 -11.97 -10.66
N LYS A 181 -11.57 -11.22 -11.06
CA LYS A 181 -12.76 -11.72 -11.81
C LYS A 181 -12.52 -12.66 -13.01
N THR A 182 -11.35 -12.62 -13.62
CA THR A 182 -10.94 -13.44 -14.77
C THR A 182 -10.08 -14.67 -14.39
N ARG A 183 -9.83 -14.90 -13.09
CA ARG A 183 -8.95 -15.93 -12.50
C ARG A 183 -7.48 -15.84 -12.91
N ALA A 184 -7.03 -14.67 -13.34
CA ALA A 184 -5.60 -14.45 -13.57
C ALA A 184 -4.85 -14.56 -12.24
N ARG A 185 -3.83 -15.41 -12.23
CA ARG A 185 -2.91 -15.62 -11.11
C ARG A 185 -1.58 -16.08 -11.66
N ILE A 186 -0.49 -15.72 -11.00
CA ILE A 186 0.82 -16.18 -11.43
C ILE A 186 0.94 -17.70 -11.24
N ARG A 187 1.75 -18.31 -12.09
CA ARG A 187 2.15 -19.71 -12.00
C ARG A 187 2.94 -19.89 -10.70
N ARG A 188 2.64 -20.99 -10.00
CA ARG A 188 3.40 -21.45 -8.83
C ARG A 188 4.01 -22.81 -9.16
N THR A 189 5.33 -22.91 -9.12
CA THR A 189 6.12 -24.14 -9.32
C THR A 189 6.73 -24.64 -8.03
N ASP A 190 7.05 -23.73 -7.10
CA ASP A 190 7.80 -24.00 -5.87
C ASP A 190 7.26 -23.16 -4.70
N ASP A 191 7.70 -23.48 -3.48
CA ASP A 191 7.41 -22.72 -2.25
C ASP A 191 8.67 -22.62 -1.36
N PRO A 192 9.29 -21.43 -1.22
CA PRO A 192 8.89 -20.15 -1.80
C PRO A 192 9.11 -20.08 -3.32
N GLN A 193 8.31 -19.27 -4.02
CA GLN A 193 8.35 -19.15 -5.48
C GLN A 193 9.49 -18.22 -5.96
N GLU A 194 10.35 -18.69 -6.86
CA GLU A 194 11.34 -17.87 -7.58
C GLU A 194 10.75 -17.23 -8.86
N PRO A 195 11.38 -16.18 -9.44
CA PRO A 195 11.00 -15.64 -10.74
C PRO A 195 10.90 -16.72 -11.82
N LEU A 196 9.83 -16.68 -12.62
CA LEU A 196 9.60 -17.69 -13.65
C LEU A 196 10.64 -17.56 -14.77
N PRO A 197 11.27 -18.65 -15.24
CA PRO A 197 12.21 -18.59 -16.36
C PRO A 197 11.60 -17.96 -17.61
N GLY A 198 12.37 -17.11 -18.29
CA GLY A 198 11.92 -16.40 -19.51
C GLY A 198 11.07 -15.15 -19.26
N THR A 199 10.99 -14.68 -18.01
CA THR A 199 10.36 -13.40 -17.62
C THR A 199 11.41 -12.32 -17.34
N LEU A 200 11.03 -11.04 -17.36
CA LEU A 200 11.94 -9.96 -16.98
C LEU A 200 12.35 -10.06 -15.51
N ALA A 201 11.44 -10.50 -14.64
CA ALA A 201 11.72 -10.75 -13.22
C ALA A 201 12.90 -11.72 -13.02
N ALA A 202 13.03 -12.73 -13.88
CA ALA A 202 14.14 -13.70 -13.82
C ALA A 202 15.42 -13.25 -14.56
N ASP A 203 15.32 -12.26 -15.45
CA ASP A 203 16.45 -11.80 -16.24
C ASP A 203 17.36 -10.85 -15.43
N SER A 204 18.48 -11.36 -14.96
CA SER A 204 19.47 -10.58 -14.18
C SER A 204 20.25 -9.56 -15.01
N THR A 205 20.18 -9.63 -16.35
CA THR A 205 20.84 -8.67 -17.24
C THR A 205 20.02 -7.38 -17.42
N VAL A 206 18.71 -7.45 -17.12
CA VAL A 206 17.80 -6.31 -17.17
C VAL A 206 17.59 -5.76 -15.76
N GLU A 207 18.21 -4.62 -15.45
CA GLU A 207 18.06 -3.99 -14.13
C GLU A 207 16.71 -3.27 -13.97
N GLN A 208 16.26 -2.56 -15.00
CA GLN A 208 15.01 -1.79 -15.03
C GLN A 208 14.33 -1.99 -16.39
N GLU A 209 13.01 -2.09 -16.39
CA GLU A 209 12.20 -2.08 -17.60
C GLU A 209 10.88 -1.36 -17.33
N TRP A 210 10.90 -0.04 -17.49
CA TRP A 210 9.80 0.86 -17.09
C TRP A 210 8.79 1.11 -18.20
N ASP A 211 9.19 0.95 -19.47
CA ASP A 211 8.31 1.03 -20.64
C ASP A 211 7.52 -0.27 -20.83
N GLY A 212 8.09 -1.37 -20.35
CA GLY A 212 7.49 -2.69 -20.25
C GLY A 212 7.64 -3.50 -21.53
N THR A 213 7.89 -4.79 -21.38
CA THR A 213 8.04 -5.74 -22.50
C THR A 213 6.78 -6.57 -22.67
N GLU A 214 6.31 -6.69 -23.92
CA GLU A 214 5.18 -7.55 -24.26
C GLU A 214 5.63 -9.01 -24.37
N MET A 215 4.85 -9.92 -23.79
CA MET A 215 5.08 -11.36 -23.87
C MET A 215 3.77 -12.15 -23.83
N SER A 216 3.85 -13.48 -24.02
CA SER A 216 2.69 -14.35 -23.86
C SER A 216 2.25 -14.38 -22.41
N ALA A 217 0.96 -14.13 -22.17
CA ALA A 217 0.39 -14.19 -20.83
C ALA A 217 0.47 -15.59 -20.22
N ALA A 218 0.52 -16.65 -21.04
CA ALA A 218 0.62 -18.03 -20.60
C ALA A 218 1.94 -18.35 -19.86
N ILE A 219 3.00 -17.54 -20.04
CA ILE A 219 4.27 -17.67 -19.29
C ILE A 219 3.99 -17.45 -17.80
N TRP A 220 3.35 -16.32 -17.48
CA TRP A 220 2.99 -15.95 -16.12
C TRP A 220 1.74 -16.65 -15.62
N CYS A 221 0.67 -16.70 -16.41
CA CYS A 221 -0.66 -17.12 -15.98
C CYS A 221 -1.09 -18.37 -16.76
N PRO A 222 -1.00 -19.58 -16.18
CA PRO A 222 -1.15 -20.85 -16.92
C PRO A 222 -2.57 -21.10 -17.43
N GLU A 223 -3.58 -20.40 -16.92
CA GLU A 223 -4.97 -20.49 -17.38
C GLU A 223 -5.30 -19.54 -18.54
N GLU A 224 -4.39 -18.64 -18.93
CA GLU A 224 -4.60 -17.74 -20.05
C GLU A 224 -4.43 -18.48 -21.38
N ALA A 225 -5.19 -18.06 -22.41
CA ALA A 225 -5.06 -18.66 -23.72
C ALA A 225 -3.67 -18.35 -24.33
N PRO A 226 -3.07 -19.25 -25.13
CA PRO A 226 -1.71 -19.06 -25.65
C PRO A 226 -1.49 -17.78 -26.47
N HIS A 227 -2.56 -17.27 -27.11
CA HIS A 227 -2.51 -16.06 -27.92
C HIS A 227 -2.57 -14.77 -27.08
N MET A 228 -3.05 -14.84 -25.83
CA MET A 228 -3.19 -13.67 -24.98
C MET A 228 -1.83 -13.11 -24.60
N LYS A 229 -1.73 -11.79 -24.58
CA LYS A 229 -0.53 -11.06 -24.22
C LYS A 229 -0.66 -10.40 -22.86
N LEU A 230 0.50 -10.13 -22.27
CA LEU A 230 0.65 -9.19 -21.18
C LEU A 230 1.87 -8.33 -21.42
N ARG A 231 1.90 -7.16 -20.78
CA ARG A 231 3.10 -6.35 -20.64
C ARG A 231 3.66 -6.52 -19.24
N GLU A 232 4.91 -6.95 -19.17
CA GLU A 232 5.67 -7.06 -17.92
C GLU A 232 6.54 -5.82 -17.76
N PHE A 233 6.51 -5.24 -16.56
CA PHE A 233 7.38 -4.16 -16.14
C PHE A 233 8.25 -4.60 -14.98
N LYS A 234 9.47 -4.09 -14.89
CA LYS A 234 10.42 -4.41 -13.83
C LYS A 234 10.98 -3.15 -13.20
N HIS A 235 10.89 -3.08 -11.88
CA HIS A 235 11.60 -2.10 -11.08
C HIS A 235 12.46 -2.79 -10.02
N SER A 236 13.78 -2.66 -10.13
CA SER A 236 14.71 -3.14 -9.11
C SER A 236 15.07 -2.00 -8.15
N TYR A 237 15.11 -2.27 -6.85
CA TYR A 237 15.56 -1.29 -5.86
C TYR A 237 17.08 -1.36 -5.71
N THR A 238 17.71 -0.21 -5.41
CA THR A 238 19.17 -0.14 -5.23
C THR A 238 19.66 -0.76 -3.92
N THR A 239 18.75 -0.98 -2.98
CA THR A 239 19.04 -1.44 -1.62
C THR A 239 18.19 -2.67 -1.28
N GLY A 240 18.86 -3.73 -0.83
CA GLY A 240 18.23 -5.04 -0.68
C GLY A 240 17.94 -5.66 -2.05
N ASP A 241 18.04 -6.97 -2.16
CA ASP A 241 17.73 -7.70 -3.38
C ASP A 241 16.21 -7.75 -3.58
N ARG A 242 15.64 -6.61 -3.98
CA ARG A 242 14.20 -6.37 -4.06
C ARG A 242 13.81 -5.95 -5.46
N VAL A 243 12.77 -6.60 -5.97
CA VAL A 243 12.23 -6.32 -7.30
C VAL A 243 10.72 -6.18 -7.19
N LEU A 244 10.15 -5.25 -7.95
CA LEU A 244 8.72 -5.09 -8.13
C LEU A 244 8.40 -5.35 -9.60
N THR A 245 7.52 -6.31 -9.84
CA THR A 245 7.03 -6.69 -11.17
C THR A 245 5.57 -6.29 -11.29
N LEU A 246 5.25 -5.46 -12.28
CA LEU A 246 3.87 -5.16 -12.65
C LEU A 246 3.54 -5.91 -13.95
N LEU A 247 2.41 -6.61 -13.96
CA LEU A 247 1.87 -7.30 -15.11
C LEU A 247 0.56 -6.63 -15.51
N LEU A 248 0.46 -6.13 -16.74
CA LEU A 248 -0.79 -5.65 -17.33
C LEU A 248 -1.22 -6.62 -18.43
N LEU A 249 -2.32 -7.33 -18.21
CA LEU A 249 -2.85 -8.34 -19.11
C LEU A 249 -3.87 -7.73 -20.07
N GLU A 250 -3.97 -8.28 -21.28
CA GLU A 250 -5.07 -8.00 -22.20
C GLU A 250 -6.43 -8.23 -21.54
N SER A 251 -7.46 -7.49 -21.96
CA SER A 251 -8.82 -7.64 -21.42
C SER A 251 -9.40 -9.03 -21.69
N ALA A 252 -10.19 -9.55 -20.76
CA ALA A 252 -10.87 -10.85 -20.88
C ALA A 252 -12.26 -10.80 -20.24
N GLU A 253 -13.19 -11.61 -20.74
CA GLU A 253 -14.52 -11.70 -20.15
C GLU A 253 -14.48 -12.36 -18.76
N PRO A 254 -15.23 -11.83 -17.76
CA PRO A 254 -15.37 -12.49 -16.47
C PRO A 254 -15.94 -13.90 -16.62
N ARG A 255 -15.48 -14.84 -15.80
CA ARG A 255 -16.06 -16.20 -15.79
C ARG A 255 -17.42 -16.17 -15.09
N SER A 256 -18.49 -16.05 -15.87
CA SER A 256 -19.87 -15.69 -15.45
C SER A 256 -20.56 -16.62 -14.45
N TRP A 257 -20.12 -17.89 -14.34
CA TRP A 257 -20.68 -18.88 -13.40
C TRP A 257 -20.00 -18.89 -12.03
N ASP A 258 -18.92 -18.13 -11.86
CA ASP A 258 -18.12 -18.11 -10.64
C ASP A 258 -18.37 -16.84 -9.82
N ARG A 259 -19.11 -17.00 -8.72
CA ARG A 259 -19.36 -15.95 -7.73
C ARG A 259 -18.38 -15.99 -6.54
N SER A 260 -17.31 -16.79 -6.58
CA SER A 260 -16.30 -16.82 -5.49
C SER A 260 -15.63 -15.46 -5.23
N TRP A 261 -15.75 -14.50 -6.17
CA TRP A 261 -15.39 -13.09 -5.97
C TRP A 261 -16.24 -12.34 -4.95
N GLN A 262 -17.42 -12.86 -4.59
CA GLN A 262 -18.29 -12.31 -3.53
C GLN A 262 -17.86 -12.78 -2.14
N ASP A 263 -17.32 -14.00 -2.03
CA ASP A 263 -16.84 -14.59 -0.76
C ASP A 263 -15.35 -14.30 -0.54
N GLY A 264 -14.62 -14.01 -1.61
CA GLY A 264 -13.31 -13.40 -1.55
C GLY A 264 -13.46 -11.92 -1.23
N GLU A 265 -13.68 -11.59 0.04
CA GLU A 265 -12.84 -10.53 0.61
C GLU A 265 -11.41 -10.96 0.30
N SER A 266 -10.91 -10.51 -0.86
CA SER A 266 -9.50 -10.46 -1.15
C SER A 266 -8.90 -9.96 0.13
N PHE A 267 -8.25 -10.84 0.92
CA PHE A 267 -7.30 -10.45 1.97
C PHE A 267 -6.68 -9.16 1.46
N ASP A 268 -7.03 -8.03 2.08
CA ASP A 268 -6.86 -6.75 1.42
C ASP A 268 -5.40 -6.71 1.04
N SER A 269 -5.13 -6.36 -0.20
CA SER A 269 -3.76 -6.14 -0.67
C SER A 269 -2.90 -5.40 0.35
N TYR A 270 -3.54 -4.50 1.09
CA TYR A 270 -2.97 -3.78 2.20
C TYR A 270 -2.68 -4.65 3.46
N ASP A 271 -3.53 -5.63 3.77
CA ASP A 271 -3.42 -6.57 4.90
C ASP A 271 -2.13 -7.38 4.86
N GLN A 272 -1.69 -7.86 3.70
CA GLN A 272 -0.45 -8.65 3.61
C GLN A 272 0.81 -7.81 3.79
N PHE A 273 0.75 -6.54 3.37
CA PHE A 273 1.84 -5.58 3.48
C PHE A 273 2.04 -5.13 4.94
N VAL A 274 0.93 -4.85 5.63
CA VAL A 274 0.91 -4.27 6.98
C VAL A 274 0.86 -5.32 8.09
N ALA A 275 0.16 -6.45 7.92
CA ALA A 275 0.05 -7.45 9.00
C ALA A 275 1.40 -8.10 9.38
N ASN A 276 2.41 -8.02 8.50
CA ASN A 276 3.78 -8.47 8.77
C ASN A 276 4.72 -7.32 9.20
N GLY A 277 4.18 -6.11 9.30
CA GLY A 277 4.83 -4.89 9.76
C GLY A 277 6.09 -4.53 8.98
N GLN A 278 6.04 -4.64 7.66
CA GLN A 278 7.03 -4.07 6.78
C GLN A 278 6.34 -3.04 5.89
N HIS A 279 6.41 -1.79 6.32
CA HIS A 279 6.25 -0.69 5.40
C HIS A 279 7.56 -0.54 4.59
N PRO A 280 7.55 0.19 3.46
CA PRO A 280 8.70 0.22 2.55
C PRO A 280 9.92 0.76 3.30
N VAL A 281 10.89 -0.11 3.58
CA VAL A 281 12.16 0.25 4.21
C VAL A 281 13.29 -0.32 3.36
N ARG A 282 13.82 0.54 2.50
CA ARG A 282 15.24 0.79 2.19
C ARG A 282 15.38 1.48 0.85
#